data_AF-A0A6I7YPH7-F1
#
_entry.id   AF-A0A6I7YPH7-F1
#
_cell.length_a   1.000
_cell.length_b   1.000
_cell.length_c   1.000
_cell.angle_alpha   90.00
_cell.angle_beta   90.00
_cell.angle_gamma   90.00
#
_symmetry.space_group_name_H-M   'P 1'
#
loop_
_entity.id
_entity.type
_entity.pdbx_description
1 polymer ?
#
loop_
_entity_poly.entity_id
_entity_poly.type
_entity_poly.pdbx_seq_one_letter_code
_entity_poly.pdbx_strand_id
1 'polypeptide(L)'
;MNTATLVFDLQRESIRARSGTGIVSLLAIVSLTIGSAIAFLVAGGTWMFWQRAQHVEDAAPALKEAFGNEMEAFLYPWFALALLACAFILPALFNLTAQAAVLGASGREQRLATLRLLGLSSRQVERMAIVETGLQAVIGIVLGGLISLLIAPVFTQLDFQMHSISLPEILLPWWGYLAVTGVLFLLAIGAALVGMRRVRVSPLGVAKRQMPAAYRWWRAIVFLVIVAVGGAFLSGKAGPPTAMVIVVMFGMLMSINLIAPFILQLGAHILSLFPGTAHFVACQRVAGNARPAWRRSAAIGFFGYLAGFLVAAPLGADALALVLKEDPGMNVVFKDISTGVLLTLIFGFTLTTMSIILGQVSGIFEDKELIRSLDLMGVPRGFQFRSGALTIMGPVVGLSFFGFLFGGGIASLMFFSSVDSSDVDVVARLLMAFSFLAVGWLVTLLAVVLVEPLRGYVLRTGGRKE
;
A
#
# COMPACT_ATOMS: atom_id res chain seq x y z
N MET A 1 -7.86 24.25 -33.35
CA MET A 1 -7.47 24.44 -31.92
C MET A 1 -6.75 23.19 -31.45
N ASN A 2 -5.51 23.32 -30.97
CA ASN A 2 -4.75 22.18 -30.49
C ASN A 2 -5.31 21.74 -29.13
N THR A 3 -5.69 20.46 -28.99
CA THR A 3 -6.34 19.96 -27.77
C THR A 3 -5.44 20.07 -26.54
N ALA A 4 -4.12 20.01 -26.73
CA ALA A 4 -3.15 20.13 -25.65
C ALA A 4 -3.09 21.56 -25.05
N THR A 5 -3.15 22.60 -25.89
CA THR A 5 -3.10 23.99 -25.42
C THR A 5 -4.37 24.37 -24.65
N LEU A 6 -5.53 23.92 -25.14
CA LEU A 6 -6.81 24.12 -24.45
C LEU A 6 -6.82 23.46 -23.06
N VAL A 7 -6.31 22.23 -22.95
CA VAL A 7 -6.24 21.51 -21.67
C VAL A 7 -5.30 22.22 -20.70
N PHE A 8 -4.16 22.72 -21.17
CA PHE A 8 -3.21 23.45 -20.34
C PHE A 8 -3.81 24.76 -19.79
N ASP A 9 -4.47 25.54 -20.64
CA ASP A 9 -5.11 26.79 -20.23
C ASP A 9 -6.27 26.54 -19.24
N LEU A 10 -7.08 25.50 -19.49
CA LEU A 10 -8.14 25.09 -18.57
C LEU A 10 -7.61 24.58 -17.23
N GLN A 11 -6.47 23.86 -17.24
CA GLN A 11 -5.84 23.38 -16.01
C GLN A 11 -5.31 24.57 -15.20
N ARG A 12 -4.63 25.53 -15.84
CA ARG A 12 -4.15 26.76 -15.23
C ARG A 12 -5.29 27.56 -14.61
N GLU A 13 -6.40 27.73 -15.33
CA GLU A 13 -7.57 28.45 -14.83
C GLU A 13 -8.35 27.65 -13.78
N SER A 14 -8.29 26.31 -13.79
CA SER A 14 -8.89 25.49 -12.73
C SER A 14 -8.15 25.59 -11.39
N ILE A 15 -6.84 25.79 -11.42
CA ILE A 15 -6.00 26.00 -10.23
C ILE A 15 -6.18 27.44 -9.71
N ARG A 16 -6.38 28.42 -10.61
CA ARG A 16 -6.63 29.83 -10.26
C ARG A 16 -8.05 30.08 -9.74
N ALA A 17 -9.04 29.46 -10.37
CA ALA A 17 -10.42 29.54 -9.91
C ALA A 17 -10.58 28.70 -8.64
N ARG A 18 -10.87 29.33 -7.49
CA ARG A 18 -11.23 28.71 -6.20
C ARG A 18 -12.51 27.84 -6.24
N SER A 19 -12.85 27.26 -7.38
CA SER A 19 -13.78 26.14 -7.51
C SER A 19 -13.16 24.89 -6.87
N GLY A 20 -13.94 24.07 -6.16
CA GLY A 20 -13.45 22.85 -5.48
C GLY A 20 -12.70 21.85 -6.37
N THR A 21 -12.73 22.02 -7.69
CA THR A 21 -12.02 21.22 -8.70
C THR A 21 -10.49 21.37 -8.66
N GLY A 22 -9.95 22.50 -8.18
CA GLY A 22 -8.50 22.71 -8.08
C GLY A 22 -7.84 21.82 -7.01
N ILE A 23 -8.51 21.62 -5.87
CA ILE A 23 -8.02 20.78 -4.76
C ILE A 23 -7.91 19.32 -5.20
N VAL A 24 -8.91 18.83 -5.92
CA VAL A 24 -8.99 17.47 -6.48
C VAL A 24 -7.82 17.19 -7.43
N SER A 25 -7.50 18.16 -8.31
CA SER A 25 -6.40 18.04 -9.26
C SER A 25 -5.03 18.08 -8.57
N LEU A 26 -4.86 18.97 -7.59
CA LEU A 26 -3.62 19.05 -6.81
C LEU A 26 -3.38 17.76 -6.03
N LEU A 27 -4.43 17.20 -5.42
CA LEU A 27 -4.35 15.95 -4.67
C LEU A 27 -3.97 14.76 -5.56
N ALA A 28 -4.50 14.71 -6.80
CA ALA A 28 -4.10 13.72 -7.78
C ALA A 28 -2.60 13.86 -8.15
N ILE A 29 -2.10 15.08 -8.37
CA ILE A 29 -0.68 15.33 -8.67
C ILE A 29 0.20 14.90 -7.49
N VAL A 30 -0.14 15.29 -6.25
CA VAL A 30 0.61 14.90 -5.05
C VAL A 30 0.62 13.38 -4.88
N SER A 31 -0.50 12.71 -5.14
CA SER A 31 -0.61 11.26 -5.06
C SER A 31 0.32 10.55 -6.05
N LEU A 32 0.32 11.01 -7.32
CA LEU A 32 1.22 10.51 -8.36
C LEU A 32 2.69 10.82 -8.06
N THR A 33 2.97 11.96 -7.43
CA THR A 33 4.31 12.37 -6.99
C THR A 33 4.86 11.43 -5.93
N ILE A 34 4.09 11.17 -4.87
CA ILE A 34 4.50 10.25 -3.79
C ILE A 34 4.66 8.83 -4.33
N GLY A 35 3.70 8.37 -5.15
CA GLY A 35 3.76 7.05 -5.77
C GLY A 35 5.00 6.85 -6.65
N SER A 36 5.32 7.83 -7.49
CA SER A 36 6.50 7.78 -8.36
C SER A 36 7.82 7.89 -7.60
N ALA A 37 7.90 8.74 -6.57
CA ALA A 37 9.09 8.84 -5.72
C ALA A 37 9.43 7.49 -5.07
N ILE A 38 8.43 6.82 -4.49
CA ILE A 38 8.60 5.50 -3.87
C ILE A 38 8.97 4.45 -4.92
N ALA A 39 8.35 4.48 -6.10
CA ALA A 39 8.67 3.56 -7.19
C ALA A 39 10.14 3.69 -7.64
N PHE A 40 10.66 4.91 -7.78
CA PHE A 40 12.06 5.13 -8.13
C PHE A 40 13.02 4.67 -7.03
N LEU A 41 12.74 4.98 -5.77
CA LEU A 41 13.57 4.54 -4.64
C LEU A 41 13.66 3.02 -4.53
N VAL A 42 12.52 2.33 -4.67
CA VAL A 42 12.45 0.88 -4.58
C VAL A 42 13.11 0.20 -5.77
N ALA A 43 12.90 0.73 -6.97
CA ALA A 43 13.57 0.24 -8.17
C ALA A 43 15.10 0.45 -8.09
N GLY A 44 15.54 1.57 -7.51
CA GLY A 44 16.96 1.87 -7.27
C GLY A 44 17.58 0.93 -6.24
N GLY A 45 16.87 0.68 -5.14
CA GLY A 45 17.29 -0.33 -4.16
C GLY A 45 17.39 -1.73 -4.76
N THR A 46 16.45 -2.12 -5.63
CA THR A 46 16.49 -3.43 -6.31
C THR A 46 17.66 -3.50 -7.30
N TRP A 47 17.95 -2.39 -8.00
CA TRP A 47 19.11 -2.29 -8.88
C TRP A 47 20.43 -2.39 -8.11
N MET A 48 20.54 -1.75 -6.95
CA MET A 48 21.70 -1.86 -6.05
C MET A 48 22.00 -3.32 -5.69
N PHE A 49 20.98 -4.07 -5.25
CA PHE A 49 21.16 -5.49 -4.92
C PHE A 49 21.51 -6.34 -6.14
N TRP A 50 20.98 -6.01 -7.31
CA TRP A 50 21.36 -6.67 -8.56
C TRP A 50 22.83 -6.43 -8.91
N GLN A 51 23.29 -5.19 -8.81
CA GLN A 51 24.67 -4.82 -9.12
C GLN A 51 25.67 -5.51 -8.16
N ARG A 52 25.34 -5.55 -6.86
CA ARG A 52 26.13 -6.27 -5.85
C ARG A 52 26.13 -7.78 -6.04
N ALA A 53 25.03 -8.35 -6.52
CA ALA A 53 24.97 -9.78 -6.86
C ALA A 53 25.82 -10.14 -8.09
N GLN A 54 26.04 -9.20 -9.03
CA GLN A 54 26.88 -9.41 -10.22
C GLN A 54 28.36 -9.13 -9.99
N HIS A 55 28.73 -8.24 -9.05
CA HIS A 55 30.12 -7.87 -8.73
C HIS A 55 30.48 -8.35 -7.32
N VAL A 56 30.47 -9.67 -7.13
CA VAL A 56 30.70 -10.33 -5.83
C VAL A 56 32.09 -10.02 -5.24
N GLU A 57 33.09 -9.76 -6.09
CA GLU A 57 34.47 -9.46 -5.67
C GLU A 57 34.62 -8.10 -4.99
N ASP A 58 33.77 -7.12 -5.35
CA ASP A 58 33.82 -5.75 -4.83
C ASP A 58 32.83 -5.49 -3.68
N ALA A 59 31.78 -6.33 -3.57
CA ALA A 59 30.59 -6.03 -2.77
C ALA A 59 30.81 -6.05 -1.24
N ALA A 60 31.85 -6.71 -0.73
CA ALA A 60 32.37 -6.53 0.64
C ALA A 60 33.59 -7.45 0.92
N PRO A 61 34.82 -6.91 1.10
CA PRO A 61 35.97 -7.71 1.55
C PRO A 61 35.73 -8.35 2.93
N ALA A 62 34.94 -7.70 3.80
CA ALA A 62 34.55 -8.24 5.11
C ALA A 62 33.63 -9.47 5.04
N LEU A 63 32.81 -9.58 3.99
CA LEU A 63 31.99 -10.77 3.76
C LEU A 63 32.86 -11.94 3.25
N LYS A 64 33.96 -11.62 2.53
CA LYS A 64 34.92 -12.61 2.01
C LYS A 64 35.76 -13.24 3.13
N GLU A 65 36.13 -12.44 4.13
CA GLU A 65 36.78 -12.92 5.35
C GLU A 65 35.84 -13.76 6.23
N ALA A 66 34.52 -13.47 6.23
CA ALA A 66 33.54 -14.17 7.06
C ALA A 66 32.96 -15.47 6.45
N PHE A 67 32.85 -15.57 5.12
CA PHE A 67 32.09 -16.67 4.45
C PHE A 67 32.87 -17.49 3.40
N GLY A 68 34.14 -17.17 3.12
CA GLY A 68 34.97 -17.98 2.21
C GLY A 68 34.43 -18.08 0.77
N ASN A 69 34.54 -19.25 0.13
CA ASN A 69 34.17 -19.46 -1.29
C ASN A 69 32.66 -19.70 -1.55
N GLU A 70 31.80 -19.68 -0.52
CA GLU A 70 30.34 -19.93 -0.66
C GLU A 70 29.51 -18.64 -0.89
N MET A 71 30.17 -17.51 -1.20
CA MET A 71 29.54 -16.18 -1.30
C MET A 71 28.44 -16.05 -2.36
N GLU A 72 28.58 -16.75 -3.50
CA GLU A 72 27.60 -16.68 -4.58
C GLU A 72 26.23 -17.21 -4.13
N ALA A 73 26.19 -18.25 -3.28
CA ALA A 73 24.95 -18.80 -2.77
C ALA A 73 24.23 -17.87 -1.76
N PHE A 74 24.96 -16.94 -1.15
CA PHE A 74 24.45 -16.03 -0.13
C PHE A 74 23.88 -14.72 -0.69
N LEU A 75 24.40 -14.17 -1.80
CA LEU A 75 23.97 -12.85 -2.32
C LEU A 75 22.65 -12.87 -3.10
N TYR A 76 22.35 -13.95 -3.84
CA TYR A 76 21.09 -14.10 -4.58
C TYR A 76 19.82 -13.99 -3.70
N PRO A 77 19.79 -14.53 -2.47
CA PRO A 77 18.70 -14.30 -1.51
C PRO A 77 18.35 -12.83 -1.24
N TRP A 78 19.33 -11.94 -1.07
CA TRP A 78 19.05 -10.50 -0.88
C TRP A 78 18.38 -9.89 -2.12
N PHE A 79 18.85 -10.24 -3.32
CA PHE A 79 18.20 -9.79 -4.55
C PHE A 79 16.77 -10.32 -4.69
N ALA A 80 16.53 -11.60 -4.37
CA ALA A 80 15.20 -12.18 -4.39
C ALA A 80 14.23 -11.47 -3.43
N LEU A 81 14.70 -11.13 -2.22
CA LEU A 81 13.93 -10.36 -1.24
C LEU A 81 13.64 -8.93 -1.72
N ALA A 82 14.62 -8.26 -2.36
CA ALA A 82 14.44 -6.93 -2.92
C ALA A 82 13.44 -6.93 -4.09
N LEU A 83 13.55 -7.89 -5.01
CA LEU A 83 12.61 -8.07 -6.12
C LEU A 83 11.18 -8.32 -5.62
N LEU A 84 11.06 -9.12 -4.56
CA LEU A 84 9.81 -9.39 -3.90
C LEU A 84 9.25 -8.11 -3.26
N ALA A 85 10.05 -7.34 -2.51
CA ALA A 85 9.63 -6.05 -1.95
C ALA A 85 9.14 -5.08 -3.05
N CYS A 86 9.81 -5.05 -4.20
CA CYS A 86 9.38 -4.30 -5.37
C CYS A 86 8.01 -4.79 -5.90
N ALA A 87 7.83 -6.10 -6.04
CA ALA A 87 6.56 -6.67 -6.49
C ALA A 87 5.39 -6.34 -5.55
N PHE A 88 5.63 -6.25 -4.25
CA PHE A 88 4.62 -5.92 -3.24
C PHE A 88 4.13 -4.48 -3.27
N ILE A 89 4.96 -3.56 -3.74
CA ILE A 89 4.60 -2.15 -3.85
C ILE A 89 3.70 -1.90 -5.07
N LEU A 90 3.78 -2.76 -6.10
CA LEU A 90 3.00 -2.62 -7.34
C LEU A 90 1.48 -2.57 -7.12
N PRO A 91 0.82 -3.46 -6.35
CA PRO A 91 -0.61 -3.35 -6.08
C PRO A 91 -1.02 -2.06 -5.36
N ALA A 92 -0.21 -1.59 -4.42
CA ALA A 92 -0.45 -0.34 -3.70
C ALA A 92 -0.35 0.87 -4.64
N LEU A 93 0.69 0.91 -5.48
CA LEU A 93 0.85 1.92 -6.53
C LEU A 93 -0.28 1.88 -7.55
N PHE A 94 -0.70 0.70 -7.98
CA PHE A 94 -1.83 0.53 -8.89
C PHE A 94 -3.13 1.10 -8.30
N ASN A 95 -3.41 0.79 -7.03
CA ASN A 95 -4.60 1.30 -6.36
C ASN A 95 -4.56 2.82 -6.19
N LEU A 96 -3.39 3.37 -5.81
CA LEU A 96 -3.18 4.79 -5.64
C LEU A 96 -3.35 5.56 -6.96
N THR A 97 -2.70 5.09 -8.03
CA THR A 97 -2.79 5.68 -9.38
C THR A 97 -4.21 5.56 -9.95
N ALA A 98 -4.87 4.42 -9.75
CA ALA A 98 -6.27 4.23 -10.16
C ALA A 98 -7.20 5.23 -9.48
N GLN A 99 -7.07 5.40 -8.16
CA GLN A 99 -7.87 6.36 -7.41
C GLN A 99 -7.55 7.81 -7.78
N ALA A 100 -6.29 8.15 -8.08
CA ALA A 100 -5.90 9.48 -8.54
C ALA A 100 -6.55 9.82 -9.89
N ALA A 101 -6.55 8.87 -10.82
CA ALA A 101 -7.18 9.04 -12.13
C ALA A 101 -8.70 9.21 -12.03
N VAL A 102 -9.36 8.40 -11.19
CA VAL A 102 -10.82 8.49 -10.95
C VAL A 102 -11.18 9.81 -10.29
N LEU A 103 -10.44 10.22 -9.26
CA LEU A 103 -10.68 11.48 -8.56
C LEU A 103 -10.52 12.68 -9.51
N GLY A 104 -9.49 12.67 -10.35
CA GLY A 104 -9.34 13.68 -11.39
C GLY A 104 -10.57 13.69 -12.33
N ALA A 105 -11.03 12.52 -12.77
CA ALA A 105 -12.18 12.42 -13.69
C ALA A 105 -13.49 12.96 -13.07
N SER A 106 -13.80 12.63 -11.81
CA SER A 106 -15.04 13.05 -11.15
C SER A 106 -15.11 14.57 -10.95
N GLY A 107 -13.99 15.22 -10.64
CA GLY A 107 -13.92 16.69 -10.54
C GLY A 107 -14.19 17.42 -11.86
N ARG A 108 -14.09 16.73 -12.99
CA ARG A 108 -14.20 17.30 -14.35
C ARG A 108 -15.52 16.96 -15.04
N GLU A 109 -16.27 16.02 -14.48
CA GLU A 109 -17.49 15.49 -15.09
C GLU A 109 -18.51 16.58 -15.41
N GLN A 110 -18.71 17.55 -14.51
CA GLN A 110 -19.62 18.68 -14.74
C GLN A 110 -19.19 19.55 -15.94
N ARG A 111 -17.89 19.85 -16.07
CA ARG A 111 -17.36 20.63 -17.20
C ARG A 111 -17.51 19.88 -18.51
N LEU A 112 -17.20 18.58 -18.50
CA LEU A 112 -17.33 17.72 -19.68
C LEU A 112 -18.80 17.52 -20.07
N ALA A 113 -19.72 17.46 -19.10
CA ALA A 113 -21.16 17.42 -19.37
C ALA A 113 -21.65 18.70 -20.05
N THR A 114 -21.25 19.88 -19.56
CA THR A 114 -21.57 21.17 -20.22
C THR A 114 -21.00 21.23 -21.64
N LEU A 115 -19.76 20.77 -21.84
CA LEU A 115 -19.13 20.68 -23.15
C LEU A 115 -19.84 19.71 -24.11
N ARG A 116 -20.37 18.59 -23.60
CA ARG A 116 -21.22 17.66 -24.39
C ARG A 116 -22.56 18.31 -24.76
N LEU A 117 -23.16 19.09 -23.85
CA LEU A 117 -24.36 19.88 -24.16
C LEU A 117 -24.11 20.95 -25.23
N LEU A 118 -22.86 21.42 -25.36
CA LEU A 118 -22.41 22.32 -26.43
C LEU A 118 -22.05 21.60 -27.74
N GLY A 119 -22.28 20.28 -27.85
CA GLY A 119 -22.12 19.50 -29.08
C GLY A 119 -20.79 18.75 -29.24
N LEU A 120 -19.93 18.71 -28.22
CA LEU A 120 -18.69 17.92 -28.30
C LEU A 120 -18.97 16.40 -28.29
N SER A 121 -18.33 15.68 -29.21
CA SER A 121 -18.48 14.22 -29.32
C SER A 121 -17.83 13.50 -28.12
N SER A 122 -18.38 12.33 -27.76
CA SER A 122 -17.85 11.49 -26.67
C SER A 122 -16.36 11.14 -26.83
N ARG A 123 -15.88 11.00 -28.08
CA ARG A 123 -14.46 10.73 -28.38
C ARG A 123 -13.56 11.93 -28.10
N GLN A 124 -14.03 13.16 -28.34
CA GLN A 124 -13.27 14.37 -28.04
C GLN A 124 -13.12 14.57 -26.53
N VAL A 125 -14.19 14.31 -25.78
CA VAL A 125 -14.19 14.33 -24.31
C VAL A 125 -13.24 13.28 -23.73
N GLU A 126 -13.27 12.05 -24.26
CA GLU A 126 -12.37 10.97 -23.85
C GLU A 126 -10.89 11.33 -24.09
N ARG A 127 -10.58 11.91 -25.27
CA ARG A 127 -9.22 12.39 -25.59
C ARG A 127 -8.75 13.51 -24.66
N MET A 128 -9.61 14.49 -24.36
CA MET A 128 -9.28 15.56 -23.43
C MET A 128 -8.95 15.00 -22.03
N ALA A 129 -9.74 14.05 -21.54
CA ALA A 129 -9.51 13.43 -20.24
C ALA A 129 -8.19 12.64 -20.17
N ILE A 130 -7.84 11.92 -21.24
CA ILE A 130 -6.56 11.20 -21.33
C ILE A 130 -5.39 12.18 -21.35
N VAL A 131 -5.46 13.24 -22.14
CA VAL A 131 -4.39 14.25 -22.23
C VAL A 131 -4.17 14.94 -20.89
N GLU A 132 -5.25 15.30 -20.20
CA GLU A 132 -5.15 15.96 -18.90
C GLU A 132 -4.59 15.04 -17.81
N THR A 133 -5.03 13.78 -17.77
CA THR A 133 -4.48 12.80 -16.83
C THR A 133 -3.03 12.48 -17.16
N GLY A 134 -2.67 12.44 -18.45
CA GLY A 134 -1.29 12.30 -18.90
C GLY A 134 -0.42 13.46 -18.44
N LEU A 135 -0.91 14.71 -18.54
CA LEU A 135 -0.17 15.88 -18.07
C LEU A 135 0.04 15.85 -16.54
N GLN A 136 -0.99 15.48 -15.78
CA GLN A 136 -0.88 15.29 -14.32
C GLN A 136 0.11 14.17 -13.96
N ALA A 137 0.12 13.07 -14.73
CA ALA A 137 1.08 11.98 -14.56
C ALA A 137 2.52 12.41 -14.87
N VAL A 138 2.75 13.16 -15.95
CA VAL A 138 4.08 13.69 -16.28
C VAL A 138 4.58 14.60 -15.17
N ILE A 139 3.75 15.54 -14.70
CA ILE A 139 4.11 16.44 -13.59
C ILE A 139 4.44 15.62 -12.34
N GLY A 140 3.58 14.66 -11.98
CA GLY A 140 3.78 13.81 -10.82
C GLY A 140 5.05 12.98 -10.91
N ILE A 141 5.33 12.34 -12.04
CA ILE A 141 6.51 11.49 -12.23
C ILE A 141 7.80 12.33 -12.20
N VAL A 142 7.81 13.52 -12.83
CA VAL A 142 8.98 14.41 -12.79
C VAL A 142 9.25 14.87 -11.36
N LEU A 143 8.23 15.34 -10.65
CA LEU A 143 8.38 15.76 -9.25
C LEU A 143 8.80 14.59 -8.35
N GLY A 144 8.25 13.39 -8.56
CA GLY A 144 8.61 12.22 -7.78
C GLY A 144 10.03 11.74 -8.06
N GLY A 145 10.49 11.85 -9.31
CA GLY A 145 11.89 11.64 -9.67
C GLY A 145 12.82 12.60 -8.93
N LEU A 146 12.52 13.90 -8.94
CA LEU A 146 13.29 14.90 -8.20
C LEU A 146 13.32 14.62 -6.69
N ILE A 147 12.17 14.28 -6.10
CA ILE A 147 12.09 13.91 -4.68
C ILE A 147 12.89 12.64 -4.39
N SER A 148 12.86 11.64 -5.27
CA SER A 148 13.65 10.42 -5.09
C SER A 148 15.15 10.72 -5.07
N LEU A 149 15.63 11.64 -5.90
CA LEU A 149 17.03 12.08 -5.91
C LEU A 149 17.41 12.86 -4.64
N LEU A 150 16.49 13.67 -4.11
CA LEU A 150 16.70 14.41 -2.85
C LEU A 150 16.71 13.49 -1.63
N ILE A 151 15.94 12.40 -1.63
CA ILE A 151 15.88 11.43 -0.53
C ILE A 151 17.00 10.38 -0.64
N ALA A 152 17.50 10.07 -1.85
CA ALA A 152 18.62 9.15 -2.08
C ALA A 152 19.79 9.28 -1.08
N PRO A 153 20.34 10.48 -0.77
CA PRO A 153 21.44 10.62 0.20
C PRO A 153 21.09 10.20 1.62
N VAL A 154 19.82 10.17 2.02
CA VAL A 154 19.41 9.70 3.36
C VAL A 154 19.72 8.20 3.50
N PHE A 155 19.64 7.44 2.40
CA PHE A 155 19.91 6.00 2.42
C PHE A 155 21.39 5.64 2.52
N THR A 156 22.32 6.57 2.26
CA THR A 156 23.76 6.29 2.43
C THR A 156 24.18 6.16 3.89
N GLN A 157 23.30 6.51 4.83
CA GLN A 157 23.50 6.29 6.26
C GLN A 157 23.14 4.86 6.71
N LEU A 158 22.56 4.05 5.81
CA LEU A 158 22.23 2.66 6.10
C LEU A 158 23.34 1.72 5.63
N ASP A 159 23.64 0.74 6.47
CA ASP A 159 24.55 -0.34 6.15
C ASP A 159 23.75 -1.57 5.72
N PHE A 160 24.09 -2.11 4.55
CA PHE A 160 23.60 -3.41 4.07
C PHE A 160 24.79 -4.27 3.70
N GLN A 161 24.76 -5.57 4.05
CA GLN A 161 25.80 -6.55 3.75
C GLN A 161 27.17 -6.15 4.34
N MET A 162 27.16 -5.53 5.53
CA MET A 162 28.34 -4.93 6.19
C MET A 162 29.03 -3.81 5.40
N HIS A 163 28.35 -3.23 4.40
CA HIS A 163 28.86 -2.10 3.62
C HIS A 163 27.84 -0.96 3.57
N SER A 164 28.30 0.28 3.78
CA SER A 164 27.46 1.46 3.64
C SER A 164 26.94 1.58 2.21
N ILE A 165 25.68 1.98 2.02
CA ILE A 165 25.15 2.24 0.68
C ILE A 165 25.90 3.41 0.05
N SER A 166 26.54 3.18 -1.10
CA SER A 166 27.12 4.28 -1.87
C SER A 166 26.05 4.97 -2.73
N LEU A 167 26.17 6.29 -2.86
CA LEU A 167 25.24 7.11 -3.64
C LEU A 167 25.14 6.73 -5.13
N PRO A 168 26.23 6.33 -5.84
CA PRO A 168 26.10 5.86 -7.22
C PRO A 168 25.44 4.47 -7.36
N GLU A 169 25.47 3.63 -6.31
CA GLU A 169 24.85 2.29 -6.35
C GLU A 169 23.32 2.34 -6.24
N ILE A 170 22.76 3.31 -5.51
CA ILE A 170 21.29 3.42 -5.33
C ILE A 170 20.60 4.14 -6.50
N LEU A 171 21.35 4.94 -7.26
CA LEU A 171 20.83 5.67 -8.41
C LEU A 171 20.64 4.72 -9.59
N LEU A 172 19.46 4.79 -10.23
CA LEU A 172 19.24 4.00 -11.44
C LEU A 172 20.11 4.54 -12.58
N PRO A 173 20.56 3.66 -13.50
CA PRO A 173 21.03 4.08 -14.79
C PRO A 173 19.97 4.91 -15.52
N TRP A 174 20.39 5.78 -16.44
CA TRP A 174 19.47 6.65 -17.19
C TRP A 174 18.33 5.88 -17.88
N TRP A 175 18.61 4.67 -18.39
CA TRP A 175 17.62 3.80 -19.01
C TRP A 175 16.63 3.20 -18.00
N GLY A 176 17.06 2.97 -16.75
CA GLY A 176 16.22 2.50 -15.66
C GLY A 176 15.18 3.55 -15.25
N TYR A 177 15.60 4.82 -15.15
CA TYR A 177 14.67 5.93 -14.93
C TYR A 177 13.63 6.05 -16.05
N LEU A 178 14.03 5.87 -17.32
CA LEU A 178 13.10 5.85 -18.45
C LEU A 178 12.12 4.66 -18.39
N ALA A 179 12.59 3.48 -18.02
CA ALA A 179 11.75 2.29 -17.90
C ALA A 179 10.67 2.45 -16.83
N VAL A 180 11.05 2.88 -15.61
CA VAL A 180 10.10 3.12 -14.51
C VAL A 180 9.11 4.24 -14.87
N THR A 181 9.59 5.32 -15.50
CA THR A 181 8.73 6.40 -16.02
C THR A 181 7.70 5.87 -17.01
N GLY A 182 8.12 5.04 -17.97
CA GLY A 182 7.23 4.41 -18.95
C GLY A 182 6.15 3.56 -18.29
N VAL A 183 6.52 2.71 -17.32
CA VAL A 183 5.57 1.87 -16.58
C VAL A 183 4.56 2.72 -15.81
N LEU A 184 5.01 3.73 -15.06
CA LEU A 184 4.13 4.61 -14.28
C LEU A 184 3.19 5.41 -15.18
N PHE A 185 3.67 5.90 -16.32
CA PHE A 185 2.86 6.63 -17.28
C PHE A 185 1.79 5.74 -17.93
N LEU A 186 2.15 4.51 -18.33
CA LEU A 186 1.21 3.53 -18.86
C LEU A 186 0.16 3.15 -17.82
N LEU A 187 0.56 3.00 -16.55
CA LEU A 187 -0.36 2.76 -15.43
C LEU A 187 -1.37 3.90 -15.26
N ALA A 188 -0.91 5.16 -15.31
CA ALA A 188 -1.78 6.32 -15.18
C ALA A 188 -2.80 6.43 -16.33
N ILE A 189 -2.36 6.21 -17.57
CA ILE A 189 -3.26 6.20 -18.73
C ILE A 189 -4.25 5.02 -18.65
N GLY A 190 -3.76 3.83 -18.32
CA GLY A 190 -4.59 2.64 -18.15
C GLY A 190 -5.67 2.83 -17.09
N ALA A 191 -5.31 3.44 -15.95
CA ALA A 191 -6.22 3.84 -14.90
C ALA A 191 -7.30 4.82 -15.39
N ALA A 192 -6.92 5.85 -16.15
CA ALA A 192 -7.86 6.82 -16.72
C ALA A 192 -8.87 6.16 -17.67
N LEU A 193 -8.39 5.27 -18.55
CA LEU A 193 -9.22 4.53 -19.50
C LEU A 193 -10.22 3.61 -18.78
N VAL A 194 -9.77 2.87 -17.77
CA VAL A 194 -10.64 1.98 -16.98
C VAL A 194 -11.65 2.79 -16.16
N GLY A 195 -11.23 3.91 -15.59
CA GLY A 195 -12.10 4.84 -14.86
C GLY A 195 -13.26 5.33 -15.73
N MET A 196 -12.97 5.79 -16.95
CA MET A 196 -14.00 6.24 -17.89
C MET A 196 -14.90 5.11 -18.41
N ARG A 197 -14.36 3.89 -18.62
CA ARG A 197 -15.17 2.73 -19.01
C ARG A 197 -16.21 2.36 -17.96
N ARG A 198 -15.92 2.53 -16.66
CA ARG A 198 -16.91 2.29 -15.59
C ARG A 198 -18.07 3.27 -15.63
N VAL A 199 -17.83 4.55 -15.95
CA VAL A 199 -18.87 5.58 -16.08
C VAL A 199 -19.80 5.31 -17.26
N ARG A 200 -19.27 4.74 -18.36
CA ARG A 200 -20.04 4.44 -19.57
C ARG A 200 -20.91 3.18 -19.48
N VAL A 201 -20.65 2.28 -18.52
CA VAL A 201 -21.22 0.91 -18.51
C VAL A 201 -22.28 0.68 -17.44
N SER A 202 -22.68 1.65 -16.61
CA SER A 202 -23.67 1.38 -15.55
C SER A 202 -24.77 2.41 -15.32
N PRO A 203 -25.71 2.58 -16.26
CA PRO A 203 -27.08 2.96 -15.91
C PRO A 203 -27.88 1.79 -15.29
N LEU A 204 -27.39 0.53 -15.40
CA LEU A 204 -28.08 -0.69 -14.92
C LEU A 204 -27.46 -1.36 -13.67
N GLY A 205 -26.24 -0.98 -13.25
CA GLY A 205 -25.56 -1.57 -12.09
C GLY A 205 -26.10 -1.12 -10.73
N VAL A 206 -27.06 -0.19 -10.71
CA VAL A 206 -27.84 0.16 -9.51
C VAL A 206 -28.89 -0.94 -9.24
N ALA A 207 -29.46 -1.56 -10.29
CA ALA A 207 -30.51 -2.57 -10.16
C ALA A 207 -29.99 -3.98 -9.82
N LYS A 208 -28.68 -4.24 -9.97
CA LYS A 208 -28.04 -5.52 -9.63
C LYS A 208 -26.78 -5.33 -8.79
N ARG A 209 -26.90 -4.64 -7.65
CA ARG A 209 -25.96 -4.90 -6.54
C ARG A 209 -26.29 -6.29 -5.97
N GLN A 210 -25.98 -7.35 -6.73
CA GLN A 210 -25.97 -8.70 -6.16
C GLN A 210 -24.94 -8.69 -5.03
N MET A 211 -25.42 -8.90 -3.81
CA MET A 211 -24.55 -9.12 -2.66
C MET A 211 -23.57 -10.23 -3.04
N PRO A 212 -22.25 -9.99 -3.02
CA PRO A 212 -21.28 -11.01 -3.37
C PRO A 212 -21.50 -12.22 -2.45
N ALA A 213 -21.59 -13.42 -3.03
CA ALA A 213 -21.90 -14.65 -2.31
C ALA A 213 -21.03 -14.79 -1.04
N ALA A 214 -21.71 -14.86 0.11
CA ALA A 214 -21.10 -14.92 1.42
C ALA A 214 -20.49 -16.31 1.70
N TYR A 215 -19.41 -16.34 2.49
CA TYR A 215 -18.82 -17.52 3.14
C TYR A 215 -18.57 -18.77 2.29
N ARG A 216 -17.45 -18.79 1.56
CA ARG A 216 -16.88 -20.07 1.07
C ARG A 216 -15.97 -20.65 2.14
N TRP A 217 -16.55 -21.41 3.08
CA TRP A 217 -15.84 -22.14 4.16
C TRP A 217 -14.68 -23.00 3.66
N TRP A 218 -14.78 -23.52 2.43
CA TRP A 218 -13.66 -24.17 1.72
C TRP A 218 -12.36 -23.35 1.72
N ARG A 219 -12.43 -22.02 1.63
CA ARG A 219 -11.22 -21.16 1.66
C ARG A 219 -10.50 -21.19 3.01
N ALA A 220 -11.24 -21.34 4.11
CA ALA A 220 -10.66 -21.50 5.44
C ALA A 220 -10.02 -22.90 5.61
N ILE A 221 -10.64 -23.93 5.03
CA ILE A 221 -10.10 -25.30 5.02
C ILE A 221 -8.79 -25.35 4.22
N VAL A 222 -8.77 -24.78 3.02
CA VAL A 222 -7.54 -24.72 2.19
C VAL A 222 -6.43 -23.95 2.90
N PHE A 223 -6.77 -22.87 3.61
CA PHE A 223 -5.77 -22.16 4.43
C PHE A 223 -5.21 -23.04 5.55
N LEU A 224 -6.07 -23.70 6.34
CA LEU A 224 -5.60 -24.60 7.40
C LEU A 224 -4.67 -25.69 6.85
N VAL A 225 -4.98 -26.23 5.67
CA VAL A 225 -4.11 -27.20 4.99
C VAL A 225 -2.78 -26.57 4.60
N ILE A 226 -2.76 -25.37 4.01
CA ILE A 226 -1.51 -24.68 3.64
C ILE A 226 -0.64 -24.40 4.88
N VAL A 227 -1.25 -23.96 5.99
CA VAL A 227 -0.54 -23.69 7.26
C VAL A 227 0.01 -24.98 7.87
N ALA A 228 -0.78 -26.05 7.90
CA ALA A 228 -0.35 -27.33 8.45
C ALA A 228 0.79 -27.94 7.62
N VAL A 229 0.67 -27.91 6.29
CA VAL A 229 1.70 -28.41 5.38
C VAL A 229 2.96 -27.53 5.46
N GLY A 230 2.81 -26.20 5.44
CA GLY A 230 3.94 -25.27 5.58
C GLY A 230 4.65 -25.39 6.93
N GLY A 231 3.90 -25.52 8.02
CA GLY A 231 4.44 -25.76 9.36
C GLY A 231 5.18 -27.10 9.46
N ALA A 232 4.65 -28.17 8.88
CA ALA A 232 5.32 -29.47 8.84
C ALA A 232 6.61 -29.43 8.01
N PHE A 233 6.60 -28.71 6.88
CA PHE A 233 7.79 -28.47 6.06
C PHE A 233 8.86 -27.66 6.79
N LEU A 234 8.47 -26.69 7.62
CA LEU A 234 9.40 -25.90 8.44
C LEU A 234 10.01 -26.72 9.59
N SER A 235 9.22 -27.61 10.20
CA SER A 235 9.70 -28.51 11.25
C SER A 235 10.63 -29.61 10.73
N GLY A 236 10.48 -30.02 9.47
CA GLY A 236 11.41 -30.92 8.80
C GLY A 236 12.67 -30.17 8.37
N LYS A 237 13.82 -30.43 9.00
CA LYS A 237 15.15 -29.85 8.68
C LYS A 237 15.71 -30.26 7.29
N ALA A 238 14.88 -30.33 6.25
CA ALA A 238 15.17 -30.98 4.98
C ALA A 238 15.10 -30.03 3.77
N GLY A 239 15.74 -28.86 3.86
CA GLY A 239 15.91 -27.97 2.71
C GLY A 239 16.94 -26.87 2.99
N PRO A 240 17.58 -26.31 1.95
CA PRO A 240 18.43 -25.14 2.11
C PRO A 240 17.60 -23.99 2.72
N PRO A 241 18.15 -23.18 3.64
CA PRO A 241 17.44 -22.10 4.34
C PRO A 241 16.70 -21.14 3.38
N THR A 242 17.26 -20.98 2.17
CA THR A 242 16.75 -20.13 1.09
C THR A 242 15.42 -20.62 0.50
N ALA A 243 15.26 -21.94 0.32
CA ALA A 243 14.01 -22.52 -0.19
C ALA A 243 12.89 -22.41 0.85
N MET A 244 13.22 -22.54 2.14
CA MET A 244 12.25 -22.37 3.23
C MET A 244 11.72 -20.94 3.29
N VAL A 245 12.57 -19.92 3.23
CA VAL A 245 12.12 -18.51 3.26
C VAL A 245 11.20 -18.16 2.09
N ILE A 246 11.54 -18.61 0.88
CA ILE A 246 10.72 -18.37 -0.33
C ILE A 246 9.38 -19.11 -0.25
N VAL A 247 9.38 -20.38 0.17
CA VAL A 247 8.14 -21.18 0.31
C VAL A 247 7.24 -20.62 1.41
N VAL A 248 7.81 -20.15 2.52
CA VAL A 248 7.07 -19.51 3.62
C VAL A 248 6.46 -18.18 3.18
N MET A 249 7.23 -17.33 2.49
CA MET A 249 6.73 -16.06 1.99
C MET A 249 5.68 -16.22 0.87
N PHE A 250 5.87 -17.19 -0.03
CA PHE A 250 4.93 -17.45 -1.13
C PHE A 250 3.64 -18.13 -0.65
N GLY A 251 3.76 -19.09 0.29
CA GLY A 251 2.65 -19.68 1.00
C GLY A 251 1.85 -18.64 1.79
N MET A 252 2.54 -17.65 2.36
CA MET A 252 1.91 -16.51 3.04
C MET A 252 1.14 -15.58 2.10
N LEU A 253 1.73 -15.23 0.95
CA LEU A 253 1.06 -14.40 -0.07
C LEU A 253 -0.28 -15.00 -0.51
N MET A 254 -0.28 -16.31 -0.75
CA MET A 254 -1.47 -17.06 -1.13
C MET A 254 -2.47 -17.16 0.02
N SER A 255 -1.99 -17.35 1.25
CA SER A 255 -2.82 -17.45 2.45
C SER A 255 -3.57 -16.15 2.74
N ILE A 256 -2.88 -15.00 2.74
CA ILE A 256 -3.52 -13.69 2.93
C ILE A 256 -4.58 -13.43 1.86
N ASN A 257 -4.25 -13.67 0.58
CA ASN A 257 -5.20 -13.42 -0.51
C ASN A 257 -6.43 -14.34 -0.50
N LEU A 258 -6.26 -15.58 -0.02
CA LEU A 258 -7.34 -16.56 0.00
C LEU A 258 -8.33 -16.32 1.14
N ILE A 259 -7.83 -15.98 2.34
CA ILE A 259 -8.63 -15.88 3.56
C ILE A 259 -9.23 -14.50 3.75
N ALA A 260 -8.54 -13.44 3.35
CA ALA A 260 -8.90 -12.15 3.90
C ALA A 260 -10.31 -11.61 3.55
N PRO A 261 -10.95 -11.97 2.42
CA PRO A 261 -12.38 -11.72 2.24
C PRO A 261 -13.26 -12.43 3.30
N PHE A 262 -12.87 -13.62 3.75
CA PHE A 262 -13.53 -14.37 4.81
C PHE A 262 -13.32 -13.70 6.18
N ILE A 263 -12.10 -13.26 6.50
CA ILE A 263 -11.83 -12.51 7.74
C ILE A 263 -12.63 -11.20 7.80
N LEU A 264 -12.74 -10.47 6.69
CA LEU A 264 -13.55 -9.25 6.67
C LEU A 264 -15.03 -9.52 6.92
N GLN A 265 -15.57 -10.59 6.34
CA GLN A 265 -16.96 -10.98 6.55
C GLN A 265 -17.19 -11.47 7.99
N LEU A 266 -16.31 -12.32 8.51
CA LEU A 266 -16.38 -12.87 9.85
C LEU A 266 -16.19 -11.77 10.91
N GLY A 267 -15.19 -10.92 10.75
CA GLY A 267 -14.95 -9.78 11.62
C GLY A 267 -16.10 -8.78 11.61
N ALA A 268 -16.67 -8.48 10.44
CA ALA A 268 -17.87 -7.64 10.37
C ALA A 268 -19.09 -8.29 11.04
N HIS A 269 -19.22 -9.62 10.98
CA HIS A 269 -20.29 -10.34 11.67
C HIS A 269 -20.10 -10.33 13.19
N ILE A 270 -18.89 -10.61 13.67
CA ILE A 270 -18.56 -10.58 15.10
C ILE A 270 -18.72 -9.15 15.66
N LEU A 271 -18.22 -8.13 14.96
CA LEU A 271 -18.39 -6.75 15.39
C LEU A 271 -19.85 -6.28 15.33
N SER A 272 -20.69 -6.86 14.47
CA SER A 272 -22.12 -6.54 14.42
C SER A 272 -22.93 -7.01 15.65
N LEU A 273 -22.35 -7.91 16.45
CA LEU A 273 -22.94 -8.38 17.71
C LEU A 273 -22.74 -7.39 18.87
N PHE A 274 -21.82 -6.43 18.75
CA PHE A 274 -21.58 -5.44 19.80
C PHE A 274 -22.58 -4.28 19.76
N PRO A 275 -23.00 -3.74 20.91
CA PRO A 275 -23.98 -2.67 20.98
C PRO A 275 -23.42 -1.35 20.43
N GLY A 276 -24.05 -0.83 19.37
CA GLY A 276 -23.73 0.50 18.83
C GLY A 276 -24.25 0.73 17.40
N THR A 277 -25.05 1.78 17.21
CA THR A 277 -25.68 2.09 15.90
C THR A 277 -24.65 2.44 14.81
N ALA A 278 -23.60 3.19 15.15
CA ALA A 278 -22.54 3.56 14.20
C ALA A 278 -21.67 2.36 13.79
N HIS A 279 -21.40 1.44 14.74
CA HIS A 279 -20.65 0.21 14.49
C HIS A 279 -21.44 -0.74 13.60
N PHE A 280 -22.73 -0.91 13.85
CA PHE A 280 -23.60 -1.77 13.05
C PHE A 280 -23.67 -1.32 11.58
N VAL A 281 -23.88 -0.02 11.34
CA VAL A 281 -23.93 0.53 9.98
C VAL A 281 -22.58 0.36 9.26
N ALA A 282 -21.46 0.59 9.94
CA ALA A 282 -20.13 0.36 9.37
C ALA A 282 -19.92 -1.12 9.01
N CYS A 283 -20.28 -2.04 9.90
CA CYS A 283 -20.17 -3.48 9.67
C CYS A 283 -21.01 -3.94 8.48
N GLN A 284 -22.25 -3.46 8.38
CA GLN A 284 -23.13 -3.81 7.26
C GLN A 284 -22.63 -3.26 5.92
N ARG A 285 -22.03 -2.05 5.92
CA ARG A 285 -21.39 -1.45 4.73
C ARG A 285 -20.15 -2.23 4.27
N VAL A 286 -19.32 -2.69 5.21
CA VAL A 286 -18.14 -3.52 4.91
C VAL A 286 -18.57 -4.91 4.44
N ALA A 287 -19.50 -5.56 5.14
CA ALA A 287 -20.01 -6.90 4.81
C ALA A 287 -20.71 -6.92 3.45
N GLY A 288 -21.52 -5.91 3.15
CA GLY A 288 -22.23 -5.78 1.87
C GLY A 288 -21.32 -5.63 0.65
N ASN A 289 -20.06 -5.20 0.83
CA ASN A 289 -19.07 -4.96 -0.24
C ASN A 289 -17.67 -5.49 0.12
N ALA A 290 -17.58 -6.72 0.63
CA ALA A 290 -16.33 -7.29 1.15
C ALA A 290 -15.19 -7.39 0.12
N ARG A 291 -15.47 -7.72 -1.16
CA ARG A 291 -14.43 -7.93 -2.18
C ARG A 291 -13.74 -6.63 -2.63
N PRO A 292 -14.47 -5.51 -2.90
CA PRO A 292 -13.84 -4.21 -3.12
C PRO A 292 -13.19 -3.62 -1.87
N ALA A 293 -13.72 -3.90 -0.67
CA ALA A 293 -13.09 -3.50 0.59
C ALA A 293 -11.73 -4.22 0.74
N TRP A 294 -11.71 -5.54 0.55
CA TRP A 294 -10.50 -6.37 0.54
C TRP A 294 -9.44 -5.86 -0.42
N ARG A 295 -9.78 -5.69 -1.71
CA ARG A 295 -8.78 -5.26 -2.71
C ARG A 295 -8.12 -3.92 -2.37
N ARG A 296 -8.83 -3.03 -1.66
CA ARG A 296 -8.29 -1.73 -1.25
C ARG A 296 -7.38 -1.83 -0.02
N SER A 297 -7.64 -2.78 0.89
CA SER A 297 -6.89 -2.96 2.13
C SER A 297 -5.92 -4.15 2.12
N ALA A 298 -5.82 -4.90 1.03
CA ALA A 298 -5.02 -6.13 0.96
C ALA A 298 -3.53 -5.91 1.25
N ALA A 299 -2.96 -4.82 0.73
CA ALA A 299 -1.56 -4.46 0.97
C ALA A 299 -1.26 -4.25 2.47
N ILE A 300 -2.23 -3.74 3.24
CA ILE A 300 -2.09 -3.47 4.68
C ILE A 300 -2.00 -4.76 5.49
N GLY A 301 -2.73 -5.82 5.08
CA GLY A 301 -2.59 -7.13 5.70
C GLY A 301 -1.18 -7.69 5.56
N PHE A 302 -0.55 -7.45 4.41
CA PHE A 302 0.85 -7.83 4.18
C PHE A 302 1.82 -6.98 5.01
N PHE A 303 1.59 -5.68 5.15
CA PHE A 303 2.39 -4.86 6.07
C PHE A 303 2.23 -5.32 7.53
N GLY A 304 1.04 -5.78 7.91
CA GLY A 304 0.84 -6.46 9.19
C GLY A 304 1.73 -7.68 9.36
N TYR A 305 1.81 -8.53 8.34
CA TYR A 305 2.69 -9.69 8.33
C TYR A 305 4.17 -9.34 8.44
N LEU A 306 4.62 -8.38 7.64
CA LEU A 306 5.97 -7.86 7.70
C LEU A 306 6.31 -7.32 9.10
N ALA A 307 5.40 -6.54 9.70
CA ALA A 307 5.54 -6.08 11.07
C ALA A 307 5.58 -7.24 12.08
N GLY A 308 4.79 -8.30 11.88
CA GLY A 308 4.86 -9.51 12.70
C GLY A 308 6.19 -10.25 12.55
N PHE A 309 6.78 -10.25 11.36
CA PHE A 309 8.10 -10.85 11.13
C PHE A 309 9.23 -10.11 11.86
N LEU A 310 9.07 -8.80 12.15
CA LEU A 310 10.02 -8.05 12.99
C LEU A 310 10.11 -8.57 14.43
N VAL A 311 9.21 -9.45 14.87
CA VAL A 311 9.40 -10.19 16.14
C VAL A 311 10.69 -11.00 16.12
N ALA A 312 11.15 -11.45 14.94
CA ALA A 312 12.42 -12.14 14.75
C ALA A 312 13.64 -11.21 14.68
N ALA A 313 13.46 -9.89 14.62
CA ALA A 313 14.57 -8.95 14.45
C ALA A 313 15.55 -9.02 15.64
N PRO A 314 16.86 -8.85 15.41
CA PRO A 314 17.85 -8.80 16.48
C PRO A 314 17.72 -7.46 17.21
N LEU A 315 17.28 -7.50 18.47
CA LEU A 315 17.20 -6.32 19.34
C LEU A 315 17.84 -6.59 20.69
N GLY A 316 18.50 -5.56 21.21
CA GLY A 316 19.03 -5.56 22.57
C GLY A 316 20.17 -6.56 22.81
N ALA A 317 20.25 -7.02 24.06
CA ALA A 317 21.20 -8.01 24.54
C ALA A 317 20.49 -9.31 24.97
N ASP A 318 19.42 -9.67 24.26
CA ASP A 318 18.62 -10.86 24.57
C ASP A 318 19.33 -12.15 24.11
N ALA A 319 18.95 -13.30 24.67
CA ALA A 319 19.56 -14.59 24.32
C ALA A 319 19.52 -14.91 22.81
N LEU A 320 18.47 -14.51 22.08
CA LEU A 320 18.46 -14.64 20.62
C LEU A 320 19.50 -13.72 19.95
N ALA A 321 19.66 -12.48 20.41
CA ALA A 321 20.68 -11.58 19.89
C ALA A 321 22.10 -12.09 20.21
N LEU A 322 22.27 -12.84 21.30
CA LEU A 322 23.51 -13.54 21.64
C LEU A 322 23.77 -14.72 20.69
N VAL A 323 22.76 -15.56 20.43
CA VAL A 323 22.84 -16.69 19.47
C VAL A 323 23.12 -16.20 18.05
N LEU A 324 22.49 -15.10 17.61
CA LEU A 324 22.82 -14.49 16.33
C LEU A 324 24.22 -13.89 16.32
N LYS A 325 24.75 -13.41 17.45
CA LYS A 325 26.14 -12.92 17.52
C LYS A 325 27.18 -14.03 17.46
N GLU A 326 26.85 -15.25 17.90
CA GLU A 326 27.74 -16.42 17.79
C GLU A 326 27.96 -16.85 16.34
N ASP A 327 26.96 -16.67 15.47
CA ASP A 327 27.08 -16.89 14.02
C ASP A 327 27.09 -15.55 13.26
N PRO A 328 28.29 -14.98 12.99
CA PRO A 328 28.41 -13.65 12.38
C PRO A 328 27.70 -13.57 11.03
N GLY A 329 27.55 -14.69 10.32
CA GLY A 329 26.86 -14.70 9.05
C GLY A 329 25.35 -14.56 9.15
N MET A 330 24.76 -15.24 10.12
CA MET A 330 23.33 -15.16 10.41
C MET A 330 22.92 -13.76 10.88
N ASN A 331 23.75 -13.12 11.71
CA ASN A 331 23.50 -11.76 12.22
C ASN A 331 23.31 -10.73 11.11
N VAL A 332 24.20 -10.75 10.11
CA VAL A 332 24.19 -9.80 8.99
C VAL A 332 22.92 -9.93 8.17
N VAL A 333 22.53 -11.17 7.83
CA VAL A 333 21.30 -11.47 7.09
C VAL A 333 20.08 -10.94 7.84
N PHE A 334 19.96 -11.20 9.14
CA PHE A 334 18.80 -10.76 9.93
C PHE A 334 18.73 -9.26 10.14
N LYS A 335 19.86 -8.60 10.36
CA LYS A 335 19.93 -7.13 10.49
C LYS A 335 19.46 -6.46 9.19
N ASP A 336 19.97 -6.95 8.05
CA ASP A 336 19.62 -6.43 6.73
C ASP A 336 18.14 -6.67 6.39
N ILE A 337 17.63 -7.89 6.65
CA ILE A 337 16.21 -8.21 6.44
C ILE A 337 15.34 -7.29 7.30
N SER A 338 15.64 -7.13 8.58
CA SER A 338 14.86 -6.28 9.49
C SER A 338 14.84 -4.82 9.01
N THR A 339 15.97 -4.31 8.54
CA THR A 339 16.09 -2.95 7.98
C THR A 339 15.28 -2.81 6.68
N GLY A 340 15.37 -3.78 5.77
CA GLY A 340 14.59 -3.81 4.53
C GLY A 340 13.08 -3.91 4.76
N VAL A 341 12.66 -4.69 5.76
CA VAL A 341 11.25 -4.79 6.18
C VAL A 341 10.76 -3.46 6.73
N LEU A 342 11.53 -2.79 7.58
CA LEU A 342 11.17 -1.49 8.14
C LEU A 342 11.02 -0.42 7.04
N LEU A 343 11.93 -0.37 6.07
CA LEU A 343 11.80 0.50 4.89
C LEU A 343 10.53 0.21 4.09
N THR A 344 10.24 -1.07 3.86
CA THR A 344 9.04 -1.50 3.14
C THR A 344 7.77 -1.10 3.87
N LEU A 345 7.75 -1.18 5.20
CA LEU A 345 6.62 -0.71 6.02
C LEU A 345 6.43 0.81 5.89
N ILE A 346 7.50 1.60 5.94
CA ILE A 346 7.43 3.07 5.80
C ILE A 346 6.83 3.43 4.44
N PHE A 347 7.35 2.88 3.35
CA PHE A 347 6.83 3.13 2.00
C PHE A 347 5.39 2.63 1.85
N GLY A 348 5.11 1.42 2.34
CA GLY A 348 3.80 0.79 2.30
C GLY A 348 2.72 1.58 3.02
N PHE A 349 2.99 2.01 4.25
CA PHE A 349 2.09 2.86 5.03
C PHE A 349 1.92 4.24 4.39
N THR A 350 2.97 4.81 3.81
CA THR A 350 2.88 6.10 3.10
C THR A 350 1.94 6.02 1.90
N LEU A 351 2.12 5.01 1.03
CA LEU A 351 1.25 4.77 -0.12
C LEU A 351 -0.19 4.50 0.29
N THR A 352 -0.37 3.67 1.31
CA THR A 352 -1.69 3.33 1.84
C THR A 352 -2.39 4.56 2.38
N THR A 353 -1.69 5.36 3.19
CA THR A 353 -2.23 6.58 3.80
C THR A 353 -2.68 7.55 2.70
N MET A 354 -1.85 7.75 1.67
CA MET A 354 -2.22 8.59 0.54
C MET A 354 -3.42 8.04 -0.23
N SER A 355 -3.52 6.72 -0.41
CA SER A 355 -4.68 6.08 -1.03
C SER A 355 -5.94 6.25 -0.19
N ILE A 356 -5.85 6.14 1.14
CA ILE A 356 -6.99 6.38 2.03
C ILE A 356 -7.46 7.83 1.93
N ILE A 357 -6.56 8.80 2.00
CA ILE A 357 -6.88 10.24 1.84
C ILE A 357 -7.61 10.47 0.51
N LEU A 358 -7.05 9.98 -0.59
CA LEU A 358 -7.59 10.16 -1.93
C LEU A 358 -8.97 9.52 -2.09
N GLY A 359 -9.14 8.30 -1.56
CA GLY A 359 -10.42 7.61 -1.55
C GLY A 359 -11.47 8.33 -0.69
N GLN A 360 -11.08 8.90 0.45
CA GLN A 360 -11.98 9.69 1.29
C GLN A 360 -12.43 10.98 0.61
N VAL A 361 -11.48 11.70 0.00
CA VAL A 361 -11.78 12.92 -0.74
C VAL A 361 -12.72 12.62 -1.91
N SER A 362 -12.46 11.58 -2.70
CA SER A 362 -13.35 11.16 -3.80
C SER A 362 -14.75 10.84 -3.30
N GLY A 363 -14.87 10.05 -2.22
CA GLY A 363 -16.15 9.67 -1.64
C GLY A 363 -16.96 10.88 -1.16
N ILE A 364 -16.31 11.88 -0.54
CA ILE A 364 -16.98 13.10 -0.10
C ILE A 364 -17.55 13.90 -1.29
N PHE A 365 -16.83 13.96 -2.41
CA PHE A 365 -17.29 14.67 -3.61
C PHE A 365 -18.39 13.90 -4.36
N GLU A 366 -18.30 12.57 -4.42
CA GLU A 366 -19.30 11.69 -5.03
C GLU A 366 -20.61 11.71 -4.24
N ASP A 367 -20.53 11.59 -2.90
CA ASP A 367 -21.70 11.50 -2.02
C ASP A 367 -22.21 12.87 -1.54
N LYS A 368 -21.79 13.98 -2.16
CA LYS A 368 -22.11 15.34 -1.69
C LYS A 368 -23.60 15.59 -1.46
N GLU A 369 -24.46 15.07 -2.35
CA GLU A 369 -25.92 15.24 -2.29
C GLU A 369 -26.53 14.41 -1.16
N LEU A 370 -26.00 13.19 -0.96
CA LEU A 370 -26.40 12.30 0.12
C LEU A 370 -25.97 12.85 1.49
N ILE A 371 -24.74 13.36 1.59
CA ILE A 371 -24.23 13.97 2.83
C ILE A 371 -25.09 15.18 3.20
N ARG A 372 -25.48 15.98 2.20
CA ARG A 372 -26.38 17.13 2.40
C ARG A 372 -27.79 16.71 2.83
N SER A 373 -28.38 15.69 2.19
CA SER A 373 -29.72 15.23 2.57
C SER A 373 -29.75 14.65 4.00
N LEU A 374 -28.68 13.96 4.42
CA LEU A 374 -28.51 13.49 5.80
C LEU A 374 -28.36 14.64 6.81
N ASP A 375 -27.61 15.70 6.46
CA ASP A 375 -27.48 16.91 7.30
C ASP A 375 -28.85 17.61 7.44
N LEU A 376 -29.63 17.70 6.35
CA LEU A 376 -30.99 18.25 6.36
C LEU A 376 -31.99 17.40 7.18
N MET A 377 -31.80 16.08 7.21
CA MET A 377 -32.58 15.16 8.06
C MET A 377 -32.16 15.20 9.54
N GLY A 378 -31.19 16.04 9.93
CA GLY A 378 -30.76 16.21 11.31
C GLY A 378 -29.80 15.11 11.81
N VAL A 379 -29.17 14.35 10.91
CA VAL A 379 -28.22 13.31 11.32
C VAL A 379 -26.96 13.97 11.91
N PRO A 380 -26.56 13.66 13.15
CA PRO A 380 -25.43 14.32 13.80
C PRO A 380 -24.12 14.04 13.06
N ARG A 381 -23.29 15.08 12.86
CA ARG A 381 -22.00 14.98 12.16
C ARG A 381 -21.05 13.95 12.79
N GLY A 382 -21.06 13.84 14.11
CA GLY A 382 -20.28 12.84 14.84
C GLY A 382 -20.64 11.40 14.45
N PHE A 383 -21.89 11.13 14.09
CA PHE A 383 -22.32 9.81 13.61
C PHE A 383 -21.80 9.52 12.20
N GLN A 384 -21.84 10.52 11.30
CA GLN A 384 -21.30 10.39 9.94
C GLN A 384 -19.77 10.20 9.95
N PHE A 385 -19.06 10.93 10.82
CA PHE A 385 -17.62 10.75 11.00
C PHE A 385 -17.29 9.37 11.56
N ARG A 386 -17.90 8.96 12.69
CA ARG A 386 -17.62 7.66 13.32
C ARG A 386 -17.92 6.49 12.40
N SER A 387 -19.09 6.48 11.74
CA SER A 387 -19.44 5.42 10.80
C SER A 387 -18.50 5.37 9.59
N GLY A 388 -18.08 6.51 9.06
CA GLY A 388 -17.07 6.60 8.01
C GLY A 388 -15.71 6.06 8.45
N ALA A 389 -15.18 6.56 9.57
CA ALA A 389 -13.91 6.15 10.14
C ALA A 389 -13.87 4.64 10.41
N LEU A 390 -14.93 4.06 10.98
CA LEU A 390 -15.02 2.63 11.23
C LEU A 390 -15.09 1.78 9.96
N THR A 391 -15.74 2.29 8.90
CA THR A 391 -15.81 1.60 7.60
C THR A 391 -14.42 1.50 6.94
N ILE A 392 -13.53 2.44 7.23
CA ILE A 392 -12.16 2.50 6.68
C ILE A 392 -11.19 1.77 7.59
N MET A 393 -11.17 2.13 8.88
CA MET A 393 -10.23 1.60 9.87
C MET A 393 -10.52 0.14 10.21
N GLY A 394 -11.78 -0.30 10.18
CA GLY A 394 -12.16 -1.68 10.48
C GLY A 394 -11.38 -2.70 9.63
N PRO A 395 -11.46 -2.63 8.28
CA PRO A 395 -10.65 -3.47 7.40
C PRO A 395 -9.15 -3.30 7.59
N VAL A 396 -8.66 -2.08 7.78
CA VAL A 396 -7.23 -1.75 7.96
C VAL A 396 -6.68 -2.47 9.19
N VAL A 397 -7.30 -2.27 10.35
CA VAL A 397 -6.90 -2.83 11.65
C VAL A 397 -7.09 -4.34 11.67
N GLY A 398 -8.24 -4.85 11.22
CA GLY A 398 -8.53 -6.28 11.25
C GLY A 398 -7.56 -7.11 10.41
N LEU A 399 -7.22 -6.66 9.19
CA LEU A 399 -6.29 -7.37 8.31
C LEU A 399 -4.85 -7.28 8.78
N SER A 400 -4.42 -6.09 9.21
CA SER A 400 -3.05 -5.90 9.67
C SER A 400 -2.80 -6.65 10.97
N PHE A 401 -3.76 -6.69 11.90
CA PHE A 401 -3.65 -7.49 13.11
C PHE A 401 -3.60 -8.98 12.82
N PHE A 402 -4.44 -9.48 11.90
CA PHE A 402 -4.36 -10.88 11.46
C PHE A 402 -3.01 -11.18 10.81
N GLY A 403 -2.53 -10.31 9.91
CA GLY A 403 -1.22 -10.43 9.29
C GLY A 403 -0.11 -10.48 10.35
N PHE A 404 -0.18 -9.61 11.35
CA PHE A 404 0.76 -9.53 12.45
C PHE A 404 0.82 -10.82 13.27
N LEU A 405 -0.34 -11.36 13.66
CA LEU A 405 -0.39 -12.63 14.39
C LEU A 405 0.19 -13.78 13.56
N PHE A 406 -0.12 -13.82 12.27
CA PHE A 406 0.42 -14.86 11.40
C PHE A 406 1.92 -14.72 11.17
N GLY A 407 2.41 -13.49 10.99
CA GLY A 407 3.84 -13.19 10.81
C GLY A 407 4.65 -13.47 12.07
N GLY A 408 4.16 -13.02 13.21
CA GLY A 408 4.74 -13.30 14.51
C GLY A 408 4.70 -14.79 14.84
N GLY A 409 3.64 -15.51 14.47
CA GLY A 409 3.52 -16.96 14.65
C GLY A 409 4.56 -17.75 13.83
N ILE A 410 4.77 -17.38 12.57
CA ILE A 410 5.81 -18.00 11.72
C ILE A 410 7.21 -17.67 12.24
N ALA A 411 7.48 -16.40 12.52
CA ALA A 411 8.73 -15.99 13.15
C ALA A 411 8.97 -16.79 14.43
N SER A 412 7.93 -16.96 15.24
CA SER A 412 8.03 -17.69 16.48
C SER A 412 8.40 -19.16 16.28
N LEU A 413 7.72 -19.84 15.34
CA LEU A 413 8.02 -21.23 14.98
C LEU A 413 9.43 -21.42 14.41
N MET A 414 9.92 -20.46 13.62
CA MET A 414 11.25 -20.55 13.01
C MET A 414 12.39 -20.31 14.02
N PHE A 415 12.21 -19.41 14.99
CA PHE A 415 13.30 -18.96 15.86
C PHE A 415 13.23 -19.52 17.28
N PHE A 416 12.06 -19.49 17.93
CA PHE A 416 11.94 -19.97 19.31
C PHE A 416 11.90 -21.50 19.40
N SER A 417 11.81 -22.23 18.28
CA SER A 417 12.00 -23.69 18.26
C SER A 417 13.46 -24.12 18.44
N SER A 418 14.40 -23.19 18.30
CA SER A 418 15.85 -23.45 18.35
C SER A 418 16.57 -22.91 19.59
N VAL A 419 15.88 -22.14 20.44
CA VAL A 419 16.45 -21.46 21.61
C VAL A 419 15.68 -21.84 22.87
N ASP A 420 16.39 -22.10 23.97
CA ASP A 420 15.76 -22.42 25.24
C ASP A 420 14.96 -21.21 25.76
N SER A 421 13.67 -21.42 26.03
CA SER A 421 12.67 -20.35 26.19
C SER A 421 12.80 -19.51 27.47
N SER A 422 13.78 -19.81 28.32
CA SER A 422 13.92 -19.21 29.66
C SER A 422 14.56 -17.82 29.67
N ASP A 423 15.20 -17.39 28.59
CA ASP A 423 16.05 -16.18 28.58
C ASP A 423 15.75 -15.22 27.40
N VAL A 424 14.60 -15.41 26.72
CA VAL A 424 14.16 -14.52 25.64
C VAL A 424 12.95 -13.69 26.07
N ASP A 425 13.09 -12.36 25.99
CA ASP A 425 12.03 -11.43 26.37
C ASP A 425 10.98 -11.27 25.25
N VAL A 426 10.16 -12.31 25.07
CA VAL A 426 9.14 -12.41 24.00
C VAL A 426 8.17 -11.22 24.04
N VAL A 427 7.85 -10.72 25.24
CA VAL A 427 6.92 -9.61 25.43
C VAL A 427 7.49 -8.32 24.87
N ALA A 428 8.76 -8.00 25.15
CA ALA A 428 9.40 -6.79 24.64
C ALA A 428 9.45 -6.78 23.10
N ARG A 429 9.72 -7.93 22.48
CA ARG A 429 9.79 -8.08 21.02
C ARG A 429 8.42 -7.95 20.35
N LEU A 430 7.39 -8.55 20.94
CA LEU A 430 6.01 -8.38 20.49
C LEU A 430 5.55 -6.93 20.61
N LEU A 431 5.87 -6.25 21.72
CA LEU A 431 5.53 -4.84 21.93
C LEU A 431 6.21 -3.93 20.90
N MET A 432 7.49 -4.15 20.63
CA MET A 432 8.20 -3.37 19.61
C MET A 432 7.60 -3.61 18.22
N ALA A 433 7.41 -4.86 17.81
CA ALA A 433 6.81 -5.20 16.52
C ALA A 433 5.40 -4.60 16.38
N PHE A 434 4.61 -4.64 17.45
CA PHE A 434 3.29 -4.01 17.52
C PHE A 434 3.36 -2.49 17.47
N SER A 435 4.40 -1.86 18.02
CA SER A 435 4.56 -0.40 18.00
C SER A 435 4.67 0.14 16.57
N PHE A 436 5.38 -0.53 15.67
CA PHE A 436 5.45 -0.15 14.25
C PHE A 436 4.08 -0.23 13.57
N LEU A 437 3.29 -1.26 13.90
CA LEU A 437 1.94 -1.42 13.41
C LEU A 437 1.01 -0.31 13.94
N ALA A 438 1.12 -0.01 15.23
CA ALA A 438 0.34 1.02 15.91
C ALA A 438 0.63 2.42 15.35
N VAL A 439 1.90 2.72 15.03
CA VAL A 439 2.28 3.95 14.32
C VAL A 439 1.61 4.01 12.96
N GLY A 440 1.64 2.92 12.18
CA GLY A 440 0.93 2.84 10.90
C GLY A 440 -0.57 3.12 11.04
N TRP A 441 -1.22 2.55 12.04
CA TRP A 441 -2.63 2.83 12.34
C TRP A 441 -2.88 4.27 12.72
N LEU A 442 -2.04 4.85 13.57
CA LEU A 442 -2.15 6.24 14.00
C LEU A 442 -2.02 7.19 12.81
N VAL A 443 -1.06 6.96 11.91
CA VAL A 443 -0.91 7.73 10.67
C VAL A 443 -2.15 7.62 9.78
N THR A 444 -2.72 6.42 9.61
CA THR A 444 -3.96 6.26 8.83
C THR A 444 -5.17 6.92 9.49
N LEU A 445 -5.24 6.92 10.82
CA LEU A 445 -6.31 7.60 11.57
C LEU A 445 -6.20 9.11 11.43
N LEU A 446 -4.99 9.66 11.56
CA LEU A 446 -4.72 11.09 11.33
C LEU A 446 -5.12 11.49 9.91
N ALA A 447 -4.82 10.66 8.91
CA ALA A 447 -5.30 10.88 7.54
C ALA A 447 -6.82 11.00 7.44
N VAL A 448 -7.58 10.13 8.12
CA VAL A 448 -9.05 10.20 8.15
C VAL A 448 -9.53 11.48 8.83
N VAL A 449 -8.91 11.87 9.94
CA VAL A 449 -9.25 13.10 10.68
C VAL A 449 -8.94 14.35 9.86
N LEU A 450 -7.80 14.39 9.16
CA LEU A 450 -7.35 15.52 8.34
C LEU A 450 -8.28 15.81 7.14
N VAL A 451 -9.04 14.81 6.67
CA VAL A 451 -9.98 14.96 5.57
C VAL A 451 -11.36 15.46 6.04
N GLU A 452 -11.70 15.32 7.32
CA GLU A 452 -13.02 15.74 7.84
C GLU A 452 -13.34 17.24 7.65
N PRO A 453 -12.39 18.19 7.80
CA PRO A 453 -12.63 19.60 7.51
C PRO A 453 -13.13 19.86 6.07
N LEU A 454 -12.70 19.05 5.10
CA LEU A 454 -13.16 19.16 3.70
C LEU A 454 -14.65 18.80 3.57
N ARG A 455 -15.16 17.87 4.37
CA ARG A 455 -16.61 17.57 4.41
C ARG A 455 -17.41 18.77 4.89
N GLY A 456 -16.91 19.48 5.90
CA GLY A 456 -17.50 20.74 6.38
C GLY A 456 -17.49 21.84 5.31
N TYR A 457 -16.44 21.91 4.49
CA TYR A 457 -16.36 22.84 3.36
C TYR A 457 -17.41 22.53 2.28
N VAL A 458 -17.54 21.26 1.86
CA VAL A 458 -18.52 20.84 0.84
C VAL A 458 -19.96 21.17 1.28
N LEU A 459 -20.29 20.91 2.55
CA LEU A 459 -21.59 21.26 3.13
C LEU A 459 -21.88 22.77 3.09
N ARG A 460 -20.86 23.62 3.31
CA ARG A 460 -20.99 25.08 3.26
C ARG A 460 -21.13 25.63 1.85
N THR A 461 -20.35 25.11 0.89
CA THR A 461 -20.40 25.56 -0.52
C THR A 461 -21.65 25.14 -1.28
N GLY A 462 -22.38 24.12 -0.82
CA GLY A 462 -23.67 23.72 -1.40
C GLY A 462 -24.85 24.61 -0.97
N GLY A 463 -24.66 25.47 0.03
CA GLY A 463 -25.62 26.47 0.45
C GLY A 463 -25.42 27.77 -0.32
N ARG A 464 -26.43 28.17 -1.09
CA ARG A 464 -26.57 29.44 -1.83
C ARG A 464 -25.72 29.63 -3.10
N LYS A 465 -26.36 29.31 -4.23
CA LYS A 465 -26.78 30.36 -5.17
C LYS A 465 -28.28 30.17 -5.40
N GLU A 466 -29.09 30.88 -4.63
CA GLU A 466 -30.44 31.25 -5.05
C GLU A 466 -30.33 32.35 -6.12
#